data_AF-A0A2R5LH89-F1
#
_entry.id   AF-A0A2R5LH89-F1
#
_cell.length_a   1.000
_cell.length_b   1.000
_cell.length_c   1.000
_cell.angle_alpha   90.00
_cell.angle_beta   90.00
_cell.angle_gamma   90.00
#
_symmetry.space_group_name_H-M   'P 1'
#
loop_
_entity.id
_entity.type
_entity.pdbx_description
1 polymer ?
#
loop_
_entity_poly.entity_id
_entity_poly.type
_entity_poly.pdbx_seq_one_letter_code
_entity_poly.pdbx_strand_id
1 'polypeptide(L)'
;MVNIGSGVLVEKAVLDRLHSHCRGAPTKFARSLLRNLFTEDELRGKSLFGKGSNACKDGPVKEALDPVRVNAVIGYVSGKFDTTVVQIKNSLSSLVS
;
A
#
# COMPACT_ATOMS: atom_id res chain seq x y z
N MET A 1 15.69 8.63 8.31
CA MET A 1 14.69 7.72 7.72
C MET A 1 14.10 6.83 8.81
N VAL A 2 12.88 6.33 8.63
CA VAL A 2 12.14 5.46 9.55
C VAL A 2 11.91 4.13 8.85
N ASN A 3 12.26 3.03 9.52
CA ASN A 3 11.99 1.69 9.02
C ASN A 3 10.52 1.32 9.31
N ILE A 4 9.74 1.09 8.26
CA ILE A 4 8.32 0.68 8.38
C ILE A 4 8.15 -0.84 8.39
N GLY A 5 9.22 -1.62 8.18
CA GLY A 5 9.20 -3.07 8.18
C GLY A 5 10.03 -3.66 7.03
N SER A 6 10.61 -4.84 7.26
CA SER A 6 11.36 -5.61 6.25
C SER A 6 12.46 -4.84 5.51
N GLY A 7 13.07 -3.83 6.16
CA GLY A 7 14.13 -3.00 5.57
C GLY A 7 13.63 -1.84 4.71
N VAL A 8 12.32 -1.61 4.63
CA VAL A 8 11.72 -0.51 3.87
C VAL A 8 11.84 0.78 4.69
N LEU A 9 12.63 1.72 4.16
CA LEU A 9 12.91 3.00 4.78
C LEU A 9 12.06 4.11 4.14
N VAL A 10 11.38 4.88 4.98
CA VAL A 10 10.57 6.04 4.56
C VAL A 10 11.07 7.27 5.32
N GLU A 11 11.04 8.44 4.69
CA GLU A 11 11.38 9.67 5.38
C GLU A 11 10.38 9.98 6.50
N LYS A 12 10.91 10.40 7.66
CA LYS A 12 10.08 10.76 8.83
C LYS A 12 9.15 11.93 8.49
N ALA A 13 9.65 12.93 7.76
CA ALA A 13 8.87 14.07 7.32
C ALA A 13 7.68 13.66 6.45
N VAL A 14 7.84 12.66 5.58
CA VAL A 14 6.75 12.09 4.78
C VAL A 14 5.74 11.42 5.70
N LEU A 15 6.17 10.59 6.65
CA LEU A 15 5.26 9.93 7.60
C LEU A 15 4.47 10.93 8.45
N ASP A 16 5.11 11.97 8.97
CA ASP A 16 4.46 13.01 9.79
C ASP A 16 3.47 13.84 8.97
N ARG A 17 3.82 14.16 7.71
CA ARG A 17 2.92 14.83 6.76
C ARG A 17 1.71 13.97 6.43
N LEU A 18 1.93 12.68 6.16
CA LEU A 18 0.86 11.72 5.89
C LEU A 18 -0.05 11.55 7.11
N HIS A 19 0.52 11.52 8.31
CA HIS A 19 -0.24 11.37 9.55
C HIS A 19 -1.17 12.57 9.76
N SER A 20 -0.64 13.78 9.58
CA SER A 20 -1.41 15.03 9.63
C SER A 20 -2.48 15.09 8.53
N HIS A 21 -2.14 14.70 7.30
CA HIS A 21 -3.06 14.77 6.15
C HIS A 21 -4.17 13.72 6.19
N CYS A 22 -3.90 12.56 6.81
CA CYS A 22 -4.86 11.46 6.90
C CYS A 22 -5.74 11.54 8.15
N ARG A 23 -5.44 12.42 9.12
CA ARG A 23 -6.27 12.65 10.32
C ARG A 23 -6.71 11.37 11.04
N GLY A 24 -5.82 10.40 11.17
CA GLY A 24 -6.18 9.13 11.82
C GLY A 24 -6.83 8.08 10.91
N ALA A 25 -7.11 8.36 9.63
CA ALA A 25 -7.75 7.40 8.72
C ALA A 25 -6.73 6.37 8.18
N PRO A 26 -6.81 5.09 8.60
CA PRO A 26 -5.82 4.06 8.27
C PRO A 26 -5.74 3.76 6.77
N THR A 27 -6.89 3.67 6.11
CA THR A 27 -6.99 3.33 4.68
C THR A 27 -6.41 4.44 3.80
N LYS A 28 -6.70 5.71 4.14
CA LYS A 28 -6.13 6.87 3.44
C LYS A 28 -4.62 6.94 3.64
N PHE A 29 -4.16 6.72 4.87
CA PHE A 29 -2.73 6.67 5.18
C PHE A 29 -2.01 5.56 4.41
N ALA A 30 -2.55 4.34 4.38
CA ALA A 30 -1.99 3.23 3.62
C ALA A 30 -1.89 3.54 2.13
N ARG A 31 -2.95 4.10 1.52
CA ARG A 31 -2.98 4.47 0.10
C ARG A 31 -1.94 5.55 -0.23
N SER A 32 -1.84 6.58 0.61
CA SER A 32 -0.86 7.66 0.40
C SER A 32 0.57 7.19 0.65
N LEU A 33 0.81 6.31 1.62
CA LEU A 33 2.12 5.72 1.86
C LEU A 33 2.54 4.81 0.70
N LEU A 34 1.62 4.02 0.15
CA LEU A 34 1.85 3.22 -1.05
C LEU A 34 2.29 4.09 -2.23
N ARG A 35 1.61 5.22 -2.47
CA ARG A 35 1.97 6.21 -3.51
C ARG A 35 3.29 6.95 -3.29
N ASN A 36 3.83 6.95 -2.06
CA ASN A 36 5.16 7.50 -1.80
C ASN A 36 6.25 6.44 -1.98
N LEU A 37 5.92 5.15 -1.84
CA LEU A 37 6.87 4.03 -1.96
C LEU A 37 7.00 3.48 -3.38
N PHE A 38 5.97 3.68 -4.19
CA PHE A 38 5.91 3.28 -5.59
C PHE A 38 5.63 4.52 -6.43
N THR A 39 6.29 4.64 -7.58
CA THR A 39 5.99 5.73 -8.52
C THR A 39 4.61 5.55 -9.15
N GLU A 40 4.03 6.62 -9.71
CA GLU A 40 2.74 6.50 -10.40
C GLU A 40 2.81 5.52 -11.57
N ASP A 41 3.93 5.48 -12.30
CA ASP A 41 4.17 4.52 -13.38
C ASP A 41 4.27 3.07 -12.88
N GLU A 42 4.84 2.84 -11.69
CA GLU A 42 4.88 1.52 -11.08
C GLU A 42 3.50 1.08 -10.56
N LEU A 43 2.67 2.01 -10.12
CA LEU A 43 1.30 1.72 -9.70
C LEU A 43 0.36 1.53 -10.89
N ARG A 44 0.64 2.18 -12.01
CA ARG A 44 -0.19 2.14 -13.22
C ARG A 44 0.07 0.85 -13.99
N GLY A 45 -0.92 -0.02 -14.00
CA GLY A 45 -0.84 -1.29 -14.73
C GLY A 45 -0.24 -2.45 -13.94
N LYS A 46 0.08 -2.26 -12.65
CA LYS A 46 0.42 -3.36 -11.72
C LYS A 46 -0.76 -3.74 -10.83
N SER A 47 -0.77 -4.97 -10.35
CA SER A 47 -1.78 -5.48 -9.41
C SER A 47 -1.18 -5.55 -8.00
N LEU A 48 -2.02 -5.41 -6.97
CA LEU A 48 -1.54 -5.43 -5.58
C LEU A 48 -0.87 -6.75 -5.20
N PHE A 49 -1.31 -7.85 -5.81
CA PHE A 49 -0.79 -9.20 -5.56
C PHE A 49 -0.40 -9.94 -6.84
N GLY A 50 -0.44 -9.29 -8.01
CA GLY A 50 -0.25 -9.97 -9.30
C GLY A 50 -1.30 -11.03 -9.61
N LYS A 51 -2.40 -11.07 -8.85
CA LYS A 51 -3.48 -12.03 -9.05
C LYS A 51 -4.50 -11.40 -9.98
N GLY A 52 -4.80 -12.06 -11.10
CA GLY A 52 -5.94 -11.71 -11.94
C GLY A 52 -7.20 -11.69 -11.09
N SER A 53 -7.98 -10.61 -11.17
CA SER A 53 -9.31 -10.59 -10.55
C SER A 53 -10.12 -11.75 -11.11
N ASN A 54 -10.82 -12.50 -10.26
CA ASN A 54 -11.67 -13.63 -10.69
C ASN A 54 -12.73 -13.24 -11.74
N ALA A 55 -13.03 -11.94 -11.86
CA ALA A 55 -13.93 -11.33 -12.85
C ALA A 55 -13.29 -11.13 -14.24
N CYS A 56 -11.97 -11.22 -14.38
CA CYS A 56 -11.25 -11.08 -15.64
C CYS A 56 -10.18 -12.17 -15.73
N LYS A 57 -10.64 -13.41 -16.02
CA LYS A 57 -9.77 -14.59 -16.12
C LYS A 57 -8.92 -14.61 -17.40
N ASP A 58 -9.31 -13.84 -18.42
CA ASP A 58 -8.67 -13.78 -19.75
C ASP A 58 -7.81 -12.51 -19.98
N GLY A 59 -7.64 -11.66 -18.96
CA GLY A 59 -6.83 -10.44 -19.08
C GLY A 59 -5.33 -10.68 -18.83
N PRO A 60 -4.42 -9.90 -19.44
CA PRO A 60 -2.99 -10.00 -19.17
C PRO A 60 -2.73 -9.78 -17.68
N VAL A 61 -2.00 -10.73 -17.06
CA VAL A 61 -1.66 -10.70 -15.65
C VAL A 61 -0.76 -9.49 -15.39
N LYS A 62 -1.33 -8.44 -14.77
CA LYS A 62 -0.58 -7.26 -14.31
C LYS A 62 0.50 -7.73 -13.33
N GLU A 63 1.74 -7.29 -13.49
CA GLU A 63 2.83 -7.62 -12.56
C GLU A 63 2.45 -7.26 -11.13
N ALA A 64 2.84 -8.11 -10.17
CA ALA A 64 2.63 -7.82 -8.75
C ALA A 64 3.50 -6.63 -8.33
N LEU A 65 2.95 -5.73 -7.50
CA LEU A 65 3.78 -4.84 -6.71
C LEU A 65 4.69 -5.66 -5.79
N ASP A 66 5.85 -5.10 -5.45
CA ASP A 66 6.81 -5.73 -4.55
C ASP A 66 6.10 -6.15 -3.23
N PRO A 67 5.91 -7.46 -3.01
CA PRO A 67 5.12 -7.96 -1.89
C PRO A 67 5.80 -7.64 -0.56
N VAL A 68 7.12 -7.45 -0.53
CA VAL A 68 7.86 -7.07 0.68
C VAL A 68 7.47 -5.65 1.08
N ARG A 69 7.48 -4.71 0.13
CA ARG A 69 7.08 -3.32 0.37
C ARG A 69 5.61 -3.19 0.74
N VAL A 70 4.73 -3.93 0.05
CA VAL A 70 3.29 -3.94 0.35
C VAL A 70 3.03 -4.48 1.76
N ASN A 71 3.67 -5.60 2.14
CA ASN A 71 3.50 -6.16 3.48
C ASN A 71 4.07 -5.25 4.57
N ALA A 72 5.19 -4.55 4.31
CA ALA A 72 5.72 -3.56 5.24
C ALA A 72 4.72 -2.42 5.50
N VAL A 73 4.08 -1.88 4.45
CA VAL A 73 3.02 -0.87 4.58
C VAL A 73 1.84 -1.40 5.40
N ILE A 74 1.36 -2.60 5.06
CA ILE A 74 0.23 -3.22 5.75
C ILE A 74 0.55 -3.40 7.24
N GLY A 75 1.72 -3.99 7.57
CA GLY A 75 2.13 -4.25 8.94
C GLY A 75 2.33 -2.97 9.75
N TYR A 76 2.94 -1.95 9.15
CA TYR A 76 3.12 -0.65 9.80
C TYR A 76 1.78 0.02 10.11
N VAL A 77 0.85 0.03 9.14
CA VAL A 77 -0.46 0.68 9.32
C VAL A 77 -1.33 -0.11 10.28
N SER A 78 -1.36 -1.44 10.23
CA SER A 78 -2.13 -2.25 11.19
C SER A 78 -1.58 -2.18 12.60
N GLY A 79 -0.28 -1.95 12.78
CA GLY A 79 0.32 -1.75 14.10
C GLY A 79 0.11 -0.33 14.66
N LYS A 80 -0.05 0.66 13.77
CA LYS A 80 -0.16 2.07 14.16
C LYS A 80 -1.59 2.58 14.29
N PHE A 81 -2.52 1.95 13.58
CA PHE A 81 -3.94 2.26 13.64
C PHE A 81 -4.69 1.01 14.09
N ASP A 82 -5.73 1.20 14.90
CA ASP A 82 -6.61 0.10 15.32
C ASP A 82 -7.50 -0.36 14.14
N THR A 83 -6.88 -1.07 13.20
CA THR A 83 -7.50 -1.47 11.94
C THR A 83 -7.07 -2.87 11.55
N THR A 84 -7.92 -3.55 10.80
CA THR A 84 -7.64 -4.91 10.34
C THR A 84 -6.80 -4.90 9.07
N VAL A 85 -5.89 -5.86 8.97
CA VAL A 85 -5.09 -6.13 7.76
C VAL A 85 -6.00 -6.30 6.53
N VAL A 86 -7.18 -6.91 6.70
CA VAL A 86 -8.16 -7.12 5.64
C VAL A 86 -8.68 -5.80 5.08
N GLN A 87 -9.04 -4.85 5.95
CA GLN A 87 -9.53 -3.53 5.55
C GLN A 87 -8.47 -2.74 4.76
N ILE A 88 -7.20 -2.80 5.20
CA ILE A 88 -6.09 -2.18 4.49
C ILE A 88 -5.91 -2.83 3.10
N LYS A 89 -5.85 -4.16 3.03
CA LYS A 89 -5.69 -4.91 1.77
C LYS A 89 -6.80 -4.58 0.77
N ASN A 90 -8.06 -4.53 1.20
CA ASN A 90 -9.19 -4.19 0.34
C ASN A 90 -9.08 -2.76 -0.21
N SER A 91 -8.72 -1.80 0.65
CA SER A 91 -8.52 -0.41 0.23
C SER A 91 -7.36 -0.29 -0.77
N LEU A 92 -6.26 -1.00 -0.53
CA LEU A 92 -5.11 -0.99 -1.43
C LEU A 92 -5.45 -1.65 -2.76
N SER A 93 -6.12 -2.81 -2.78
CA SER A 93 -6.55 -3.48 -4.02
C SER A 93 -7.44 -2.57 -4.89
N SER A 94 -8.35 -1.81 -4.27
CA SER A 94 -9.17 -0.82 -4.97
C SER A 94 -8.37 0.37 -5.53
N LEU A 95 -7.16 0.64 -5.04
CA LEU A 95 -6.31 1.73 -5.54
C LEU A 95 -5.62 1.39 -6.87
N VAL A 96 -5.29 0.12 -7.06
CA VAL A 96 -4.46 -0.38 -8.18
C VAL A 96 -5.25 -1.18 -9.22
N SER A 97 -6.55 -1.42 -8.96
CA SER A 97 -7.42 -2.13 -9.91
C SER A 97 -7.61 -1.33 -11.20
#